data_AF-A0A0V0GA60-F1
#
_entry.id   AF-A0A0V0GA60-F1
#
_cell.length_a   1.000
_cell.length_b   1.000
_cell.length_c   1.000
_cell.angle_alpha   90.00
_cell.angle_beta   90.00
_cell.angle_gamma   90.00
#
_symmetry.space_group_name_H-M   'P 1'
#
loop_
_entity.id
_entity.type
_entity.pdbx_description
1 polymer ?
#
loop_
_entity_poly.entity_id
_entity_poly.type
_entity_poly.pdbx_seq_one_letter_code
_entity_poly.pdbx_strand_id
1 'polypeptide(L)'
;VLEQLDRYSRSFIMARMAMLHTYLQRLTSHPVFSCSPVLKLFLTAKSAEFMMHSKNNAGLLDRITGSLQTLTGYNRNSQLYPEFENVRQYTNSLSAKLTFMHDVAAKIQKERIELTYDTEEGKRAVENWICHEPELSYCLQGIRDALVSVLVSQKHLLQIYSTSIEQPLEEYLSYTDAVKEALNRRDAIQYNYESSRDETTRKRIEKEQLEILDNTNGFGFKLWKATNRDRIKKLQQDLPILDGIVEENHDKLEIANEGMRADLERWHVERKSEIKEILTKIAHYHVLYYQECLQAWEKALEVVKNVNKDS
;
A
#
# COMPACT_ATOMS: atom_id res chain seq x y z
N VAL A 1 -12.30 -21.38 9.46
CA VAL A 1 -11.17 -22.26 9.14
C VAL A 1 -10.28 -21.47 8.20
N LEU A 2 -9.10 -21.07 8.64
CA LEU A 2 -8.13 -20.38 7.79
C LEU A 2 -7.79 -21.35 6.66
N GLU A 3 -8.25 -21.08 5.43
CA GLU A 3 -7.75 -21.76 4.25
C GLU A 3 -6.23 -21.64 4.27
N GLN A 4 -5.57 -22.77 4.42
CA GLN A 4 -4.12 -22.85 4.37
C GLN A 4 -3.75 -22.50 2.94
N LEU A 5 -3.40 -21.23 2.68
CA LEU A 5 -2.96 -20.74 1.38
C LEU A 5 -1.97 -21.76 0.80
N ASP A 6 -2.35 -22.38 -0.32
CA ASP A 6 -1.43 -23.25 -1.04
C ASP A 6 -0.34 -22.37 -1.66
N ARG A 7 0.74 -22.22 -0.90
CA ARG A 7 1.92 -21.40 -1.23
C ARG A 7 2.63 -21.84 -2.51
N TYR A 8 2.27 -23.00 -3.07
CA TYR A 8 2.82 -23.53 -4.31
C TYR A 8 1.79 -23.61 -5.43
N SER A 9 0.54 -23.18 -5.19
CA SER A 9 -0.46 -23.09 -6.23
C SER A 9 0.00 -22.14 -7.35
N ARG A 10 -0.33 -22.48 -8.59
CA ARG A 10 0.04 -21.66 -9.76
C ARG A 10 -0.50 -20.23 -9.63
N SER A 11 -1.73 -20.06 -9.16
CA SER A 11 -2.35 -18.75 -8.94
C SER A 11 -1.55 -17.92 -7.93
N PHE A 12 -1.19 -18.49 -6.77
CA PHE A 12 -0.38 -17.81 -5.76
C PHE A 12 1.00 -17.40 -6.30
N ILE A 13 1.69 -18.30 -7.02
CA ILE A 13 3.00 -18.00 -7.59
C ILE A 13 2.92 -16.89 -8.64
N MET A 14 1.91 -16.91 -9.51
CA MET A 14 1.70 -15.85 -10.51
C MET A 14 1.40 -14.50 -9.86
N ALA A 15 0.52 -14.47 -8.84
CA ALA A 15 0.24 -13.26 -8.08
C ALA A 15 1.52 -12.69 -7.43
N ARG A 16 2.29 -13.55 -6.77
CA ARG A 16 3.56 -13.16 -6.15
C ARG A 16 4.56 -12.62 -7.16
N MET A 17 4.68 -13.26 -8.33
CA MET A 17 5.58 -12.78 -9.40
C MET A 17 5.15 -11.40 -9.90
N ALA A 18 3.87 -11.17 -10.11
CA ALA A 18 3.35 -9.88 -10.55
C ALA A 18 3.60 -8.78 -9.51
N MET A 19 3.28 -9.03 -8.23
CA MET A 19 3.51 -8.06 -7.14
C MET A 19 5.00 -7.75 -6.95
N LEU A 20 5.87 -8.77 -7.03
CA LEU A 20 7.32 -8.58 -6.96
C LEU A 20 7.86 -7.76 -8.14
N HIS A 21 7.31 -7.99 -9.34
CA HIS A 21 7.67 -7.20 -10.51
C HIS A 21 7.32 -5.73 -10.31
N THR A 22 6.09 -5.42 -9.88
CA THR A 22 5.66 -4.04 -9.58
C THR A 22 6.54 -3.41 -8.50
N TYR A 23 6.83 -4.14 -7.42
CA TYR A 23 7.71 -3.66 -6.36
C TYR A 23 9.11 -3.31 -6.88
N LEU A 24 9.74 -4.21 -7.65
CA LEU A 24 11.06 -3.97 -8.23
C LEU A 24 11.05 -2.84 -9.26
N GLN A 25 9.96 -2.69 -10.02
CA GLN A 25 9.79 -1.59 -10.96
C GLN A 25 9.72 -0.25 -10.23
N ARG A 26 8.95 -0.16 -9.13
CA ARG A 26 8.90 1.05 -8.28
C ARG A 26 10.27 1.39 -7.68
N LEU A 27 11.03 0.38 -7.22
CA LEU A 27 12.37 0.62 -6.69
C LEU A 27 13.34 1.13 -7.76
N THR A 28 13.29 0.55 -8.96
CA THR A 28 14.21 0.90 -10.05
C THR A 28 13.81 2.19 -10.79
N SER A 29 12.54 2.61 -10.73
CA SER A 29 12.09 3.93 -11.23
C SER A 29 12.36 5.07 -10.25
N HIS A 30 12.58 4.76 -8.97
CA HIS A 30 12.81 5.77 -7.94
C HIS A 30 14.20 6.41 -8.06
N PRO A 31 14.32 7.76 -8.07
CA PRO A 31 15.61 8.44 -8.25
C PRO A 31 16.67 8.06 -7.21
N VAL A 32 16.27 7.95 -5.94
CA VAL A 32 17.15 7.53 -4.84
C VAL A 32 17.40 6.01 -4.82
N PHE A 33 16.36 5.17 -4.79
CA PHE A 33 16.56 3.72 -4.64
C PHE A 33 17.24 3.07 -5.85
N SER A 34 17.03 3.58 -7.07
CA SER A 34 17.72 3.09 -8.27
C SER A 34 19.25 3.24 -8.18
N CYS A 35 19.72 4.24 -7.43
CA CYS A 35 21.14 4.49 -7.18
C CYS A 35 21.69 3.68 -5.97
N SER A 36 20.87 2.89 -5.27
CA SER A 36 21.27 2.20 -4.05
C SER A 36 22.29 1.08 -4.33
N PRO A 37 23.47 1.09 -3.67
CA PRO A 37 24.43 -0.01 -3.77
C PRO A 37 23.84 -1.35 -3.30
N VAL A 38 22.91 -1.31 -2.33
CA VAL A 38 22.23 -2.51 -1.81
C VAL A 38 21.33 -3.12 -2.87
N LEU A 39 20.56 -2.29 -3.58
CA LEU A 39 19.69 -2.76 -4.67
C LEU A 39 20.52 -3.33 -5.82
N LYS A 40 21.60 -2.63 -6.21
CA LYS A 40 22.53 -3.12 -7.23
C LYS A 40 23.11 -4.48 -6.85
N LEU A 41 23.64 -4.60 -5.64
CA LEU A 41 24.17 -5.87 -5.13
C LEU A 41 23.10 -6.96 -5.14
N PHE A 42 21.89 -6.69 -4.65
CA PHE A 42 20.79 -7.66 -4.65
C PHE A 42 20.46 -8.18 -6.06
N LEU A 43 20.48 -7.29 -7.07
CA LEU A 43 20.12 -7.63 -8.45
C LEU A 43 21.28 -8.25 -9.25
N THR A 44 22.54 -7.91 -8.95
CA THR A 44 23.70 -8.29 -9.79
C THR A 44 24.67 -9.26 -9.13
N ALA A 45 24.63 -9.43 -7.80
CA ALA A 45 25.59 -10.29 -7.10
C ALA A 45 25.42 -11.75 -7.50
N LYS A 46 26.55 -12.45 -7.66
CA LYS A 46 26.56 -13.90 -7.78
C LYS A 46 26.34 -14.54 -6.41
N SER A 47 25.86 -15.78 -6.37
CA SER A 47 25.45 -16.45 -5.12
C SER A 47 26.50 -16.42 -4.00
N ALA A 48 27.78 -16.57 -4.32
CA ALA A 48 28.86 -16.51 -3.32
C ALA A 48 29.07 -15.11 -2.71
N GLU A 49 29.03 -14.08 -3.55
CA GLU A 49 29.17 -12.67 -3.15
C GLU A 49 27.98 -12.22 -2.29
N PHE A 50 26.76 -12.64 -2.69
CA PHE A 50 25.54 -12.37 -1.94
C PHE A 50 25.58 -13.01 -0.54
N MET A 51 26.01 -14.27 -0.44
CA MET A 51 26.14 -14.98 0.83
C MET A 51 27.16 -14.32 1.77
N MET A 52 28.25 -13.78 1.22
CA MET A 52 29.26 -13.06 2.00
C MET A 52 28.70 -11.74 2.56
N HIS A 53 28.00 -10.97 1.73
CA HIS A 53 27.38 -9.72 2.15
C HIS A 53 26.22 -9.93 3.14
N SER A 54 25.38 -10.94 2.93
CA SER A 54 24.25 -11.26 3.82
C SER A 54 24.72 -11.59 5.25
N LYS A 55 25.79 -12.37 5.38
CA LYS A 55 26.38 -12.69 6.70
C LYS A 55 26.98 -11.45 7.39
N ASN A 56 27.54 -10.50 6.63
CA ASN A 56 28.13 -9.30 7.19
C ASN A 56 27.09 -8.22 7.55
N ASN A 57 25.92 -8.21 6.90
CA ASN A 57 24.87 -7.19 7.06
C ASN A 57 23.66 -7.62 7.90
N ALA A 58 23.69 -8.77 8.57
CA ALA A 58 22.56 -9.31 9.34
C ALA A 58 22.01 -8.35 10.42
N GLY A 59 22.79 -7.36 10.87
CA GLY A 59 22.36 -6.36 11.87
C GLY A 59 21.62 -5.12 11.33
N LEU A 60 21.49 -4.94 10.01
CA LEU A 60 20.82 -3.74 9.44
C LEU A 60 19.29 -3.82 9.52
N LEU A 61 18.71 -5.01 9.40
CA LEU A 61 17.25 -5.18 9.42
C LEU A 61 16.65 -4.96 10.82
N ASP A 62 17.36 -5.35 11.89
CA ASP A 62 16.93 -5.13 13.28
C ASP A 62 16.88 -3.65 13.68
N ARG A 63 17.67 -2.80 13.02
CA ARG A 63 17.68 -1.34 13.29
C ARG A 63 16.46 -0.62 12.71
N ILE A 64 15.87 -1.15 11.64
CA ILE A 64 14.75 -0.51 10.95
C ILE A 64 13.42 -0.84 11.65
N THR A 65 13.28 -2.05 12.20
CA THR A 65 12.07 -2.53 12.86
C THR A 65 11.91 -2.01 14.30
N GLY A 66 13.02 -1.78 15.02
CA GLY A 66 12.99 -1.32 16.41
C GLY A 66 12.46 0.11 16.62
N SER A 67 12.41 0.94 15.58
CA SER A 67 11.98 2.36 15.67
C SER A 67 10.47 2.57 15.57
N LEU A 68 9.69 1.56 15.14
CA LEU A 68 8.25 1.71 14.84
C LEU A 68 7.33 1.38 16.01
N GLN A 69 7.78 0.57 16.96
CA GLN A 69 6.95 0.04 18.04
C GLN A 69 6.64 1.08 19.14
N THR A 70 7.29 2.24 19.12
CA THR A 70 7.16 3.28 20.16
C THR A 70 6.13 4.36 19.85
N LEU A 71 5.53 4.38 18.65
CA LEU A 71 4.74 5.52 18.15
C LEU A 71 3.27 5.61 18.60
N THR A 72 2.76 4.61 19.32
CA THR A 72 1.40 4.65 19.86
C THR A 72 1.35 5.48 21.15
N GLY A 73 0.97 6.76 21.06
CA GLY A 73 0.69 7.59 22.25
C GLY A 73 1.30 9.01 22.26
N TYR A 74 2.03 9.42 21.22
CA TYR A 74 2.59 10.78 21.17
C TYR A 74 1.55 11.82 20.71
N ASN A 75 1.53 12.98 21.37
CA ASN A 75 0.77 14.15 20.91
C ASN A 75 1.39 14.67 19.62
N ARG A 76 0.79 14.31 18.49
CA ARG A 76 1.21 14.77 17.17
C ARG A 76 0.98 16.26 17.05
N ASN A 77 2.06 17.03 16.91
CA ASN A 77 2.00 18.46 16.71
C ASN A 77 1.63 18.78 15.26
N SER A 78 0.38 18.44 14.90
CA SER A 78 -0.18 18.57 13.54
C SER A 78 -0.20 20.01 13.03
N GLN A 79 0.04 20.99 13.92
CA GLN A 79 0.11 22.41 13.59
C GLN A 79 1.41 22.81 12.89
N LEU A 80 2.53 22.09 13.11
CA LEU A 80 3.83 22.48 12.56
C LEU A 80 3.97 22.13 11.07
N TYR A 81 3.29 21.07 10.62
CA TYR A 81 3.38 20.57 9.24
C TYR A 81 2.01 20.09 8.74
N PRO A 82 1.06 21.02 8.51
CA PRO A 82 -0.30 20.69 8.08
C PRO A 82 -0.33 19.93 6.75
N GLU A 83 0.69 20.08 5.90
CA GLU A 83 0.80 19.37 4.63
C GLU A 83 0.86 17.84 4.80
N PHE A 84 1.59 17.34 5.80
CA PHE A 84 1.71 15.90 6.04
C PHE A 84 0.42 15.31 6.64
N GLU A 85 -0.29 16.08 7.46
CA GLU A 85 -1.58 15.68 7.98
C GLU A 85 -2.65 15.63 6.88
N ASN A 86 -2.65 16.61 5.97
CA ASN A 86 -3.52 16.59 4.79
C ASN A 86 -3.29 15.34 3.94
N VAL A 87 -2.02 14.98 3.71
CA VAL A 87 -1.66 13.76 2.98
C VAL A 87 -2.09 12.51 3.74
N ARG A 88 -1.95 12.48 5.06
CA ARG A 88 -2.41 11.37 5.90
C ARG A 88 -3.91 11.15 5.80
N GLN A 89 -4.70 12.22 5.94
CA GLN A 89 -6.16 12.17 5.80
C GLN A 89 -6.58 11.70 4.41
N TYR A 90 -5.92 12.23 3.38
CA TYR A 90 -6.12 11.79 2.01
C TYR A 90 -5.83 10.30 1.84
N THR A 91 -4.67 9.82 2.32
CA THR A 91 -4.26 8.41 2.21
C THR A 91 -5.21 7.47 2.96
N ASN A 92 -5.73 7.89 4.11
CA ASN A 92 -6.76 7.15 4.84
C ASN A 92 -8.08 7.07 4.04
N SER A 93 -8.52 8.19 3.47
CA SER A 93 -9.72 8.21 2.62
C SER A 93 -9.54 7.36 1.36
N LEU A 94 -8.37 7.44 0.72
CA LEU A 94 -8.04 6.63 -0.45
C LEU A 94 -8.04 5.14 -0.11
N SER A 95 -7.34 4.75 0.95
CA SER A 95 -7.29 3.36 1.43
C SER A 95 -8.69 2.81 1.71
N ALA A 96 -9.56 3.57 2.41
CA ALA A 96 -10.95 3.16 2.65
C ALA A 96 -11.76 2.98 1.34
N LYS A 97 -11.58 3.87 0.36
CA LYS A 97 -12.25 3.76 -0.95
C LYS A 97 -11.73 2.57 -1.76
N LEU A 98 -10.43 2.32 -1.73
CA LEU A 98 -9.82 1.17 -2.40
C LEU A 98 -10.29 -0.15 -1.77
N THR A 99 -10.34 -0.24 -0.44
CA THR A 99 -10.90 -1.40 0.27
C THR A 99 -12.35 -1.63 -0.12
N PHE A 100 -13.18 -0.58 -0.09
CA PHE A 100 -14.58 -0.71 -0.50
C PHE A 100 -14.71 -1.20 -1.95
N MET A 101 -13.91 -0.66 -2.87
CA MET A 101 -13.92 -1.09 -4.27
C MET A 101 -13.46 -2.55 -4.42
N HIS A 102 -12.42 -2.96 -3.67
CA HIS A 102 -11.95 -4.33 -3.62
C HIS A 102 -13.06 -5.29 -3.14
N ASP A 103 -13.75 -4.95 -2.06
CA ASP A 103 -14.83 -5.78 -1.49
C ASP A 103 -16.03 -5.88 -2.44
N VAL A 104 -16.41 -4.78 -3.09
CA VAL A 104 -17.46 -4.78 -4.12
C VAL A 104 -17.03 -5.62 -5.33
N ALA A 105 -15.79 -5.51 -5.78
CA ALA A 105 -15.27 -6.31 -6.89
C ALA A 105 -15.29 -7.82 -6.56
N ALA A 106 -14.91 -8.20 -5.34
CA ALA A 106 -14.97 -9.58 -4.87
C ALA A 106 -16.41 -10.11 -4.80
N LYS A 107 -17.36 -9.27 -4.34
CA LYS A 107 -18.78 -9.61 -4.35
C LYS A 107 -19.30 -9.84 -5.77
N ILE A 108 -19.00 -8.92 -6.70
CA ILE A 108 -19.37 -9.06 -8.12
C ILE A 108 -18.77 -10.34 -8.70
N GLN A 109 -17.52 -10.65 -8.38
CA GLN A 109 -16.86 -11.86 -8.85
C GLN A 109 -17.59 -13.12 -8.37
N LYS A 110 -18.01 -13.16 -7.10
CA LYS A 110 -18.81 -14.26 -6.56
C LYS A 110 -20.15 -14.39 -7.30
N GLU A 111 -20.87 -13.31 -7.49
CA GLU A 111 -22.14 -13.30 -8.24
C GLU A 111 -21.96 -13.75 -9.70
N ARG A 112 -20.82 -13.42 -10.34
CA ARG A 112 -20.49 -13.88 -11.70
C ARG A 112 -20.19 -15.38 -11.75
N ILE A 113 -19.59 -15.94 -10.71
CA ILE A 113 -19.38 -17.38 -10.59
C ILE A 113 -20.74 -18.08 -10.51
N GLU A 114 -21.65 -17.58 -9.67
CA GLU A 114 -23.03 -18.07 -9.55
C GLU A 114 -23.77 -18.00 -10.90
N LEU A 115 -23.71 -16.85 -11.59
CA LEU A 115 -24.32 -16.67 -12.91
C LEU A 115 -23.77 -17.65 -13.97
N THR A 116 -22.51 -18.06 -13.86
CA THR A 116 -21.91 -19.06 -14.77
C THR A 116 -22.59 -20.42 -14.59
N TYR A 117 -22.94 -20.81 -13.36
CA TYR A 117 -23.68 -22.04 -13.10
C TYR A 117 -25.10 -21.97 -13.68
N ASP A 118 -25.81 -20.87 -13.44
CA ASP A 118 -27.18 -20.67 -13.96
C ASP A 118 -27.20 -20.68 -15.49
N THR A 119 -26.21 -20.05 -16.13
CA THR A 119 -26.10 -20.01 -17.59
C THR A 119 -25.78 -21.41 -18.15
N GLU A 120 -24.95 -22.21 -17.47
CA GLU A 120 -24.64 -23.59 -17.86
C GLU A 120 -25.86 -24.51 -17.70
N GLU A 121 -26.66 -24.33 -16.65
CA GLU A 121 -27.93 -25.04 -16.46
C GLU A 121 -28.94 -24.67 -17.56
N GLY A 122 -29.11 -23.37 -17.84
CA GLY A 122 -29.95 -22.88 -18.93
C GLY A 122 -29.54 -23.46 -20.28
N LYS A 123 -28.24 -23.51 -20.58
CA LYS A 123 -27.71 -24.16 -21.80
C LYS A 123 -28.12 -25.63 -21.87
N ARG A 124 -27.97 -26.38 -20.77
CA ARG A 124 -28.34 -27.81 -20.72
C ARG A 124 -29.84 -28.03 -20.92
N ALA A 125 -30.67 -27.14 -20.39
CA ALA A 125 -32.11 -27.18 -20.61
C ALA A 125 -32.45 -26.98 -22.10
N VAL A 126 -31.82 -26.01 -22.77
CA VAL A 126 -31.98 -25.81 -24.22
C VAL A 126 -31.49 -27.02 -25.02
N GLU A 127 -30.33 -27.59 -24.66
CA GLU A 127 -29.82 -28.82 -25.29
C GLU A 127 -30.81 -29.99 -25.14
N ASN A 128 -31.52 -30.09 -24.01
CA ASN A 128 -32.55 -31.09 -23.81
C ASN A 128 -33.78 -30.84 -24.71
N TRP A 129 -34.24 -29.58 -24.82
CA TRP A 129 -35.36 -29.23 -25.70
C TRP A 129 -35.06 -29.47 -27.17
N ILE A 130 -33.83 -29.19 -27.64
CA ILE A 130 -33.38 -29.49 -29.01
C ILE A 130 -33.62 -30.96 -29.37
N CYS A 131 -33.42 -31.88 -28.41
CA CYS A 131 -33.62 -33.31 -28.62
C CYS A 131 -35.09 -33.73 -28.66
N HIS A 132 -36.00 -32.98 -28.02
CA HIS A 132 -37.41 -33.34 -27.87
C HIS A 132 -38.34 -32.56 -28.80
N GLU A 133 -37.91 -31.41 -29.31
CA GLU A 133 -38.69 -30.50 -30.15
C GLU A 133 -38.01 -30.30 -31.52
N PRO A 134 -38.09 -31.29 -32.43
CA PRO A 134 -37.36 -31.26 -33.71
C PRO A 134 -37.77 -30.07 -34.60
N GLU A 135 -39.02 -29.63 -34.51
CA GLU A 135 -39.56 -28.49 -35.28
C GLU A 135 -38.93 -27.16 -34.87
N LEU A 136 -38.53 -27.02 -33.59
CA LEU A 136 -37.90 -25.81 -33.05
C LEU A 136 -36.37 -25.92 -32.98
N SER A 137 -35.82 -27.08 -33.34
CA SER A 137 -34.40 -27.44 -33.14
C SER A 137 -33.43 -26.39 -33.68
N TYR A 138 -33.68 -25.86 -34.88
CA TYR A 138 -32.82 -24.84 -35.49
C TYR A 138 -32.81 -23.51 -34.72
N CYS A 139 -33.97 -23.02 -34.27
CA CYS A 139 -34.07 -21.82 -33.42
C CYS A 139 -33.39 -22.03 -32.07
N LEU A 140 -33.66 -23.17 -31.44
CA LEU A 140 -33.09 -23.54 -30.14
C LEU A 140 -31.56 -23.70 -30.23
N GLN A 141 -31.04 -24.18 -31.35
CA GLN A 141 -29.60 -24.24 -31.61
C GLN A 141 -28.96 -22.85 -31.61
N GLY A 142 -29.61 -21.85 -32.23
CA GLY A 142 -29.15 -20.46 -32.18
C GLY A 142 -29.07 -19.91 -30.75
N ILE A 143 -30.07 -20.19 -29.92
CA ILE A 143 -30.09 -19.80 -28.49
C ILE A 143 -28.98 -20.50 -27.72
N ARG A 144 -28.81 -21.82 -27.94
CA ARG A 144 -27.73 -22.60 -27.32
C ARG A 144 -26.36 -22.01 -27.65
N ASP A 145 -26.11 -21.71 -28.92
CA ASP A 145 -24.82 -21.20 -29.36
C ASP A 145 -24.54 -19.80 -28.76
N ALA A 146 -25.58 -18.97 -28.58
CA ALA A 146 -25.45 -17.72 -27.83
C ALA A 146 -25.07 -17.97 -26.35
N LEU A 147 -25.74 -18.91 -25.68
CA LEU A 147 -25.42 -19.28 -24.29
C LEU A 147 -23.99 -19.82 -24.16
N VAL A 148 -23.53 -20.64 -25.11
CA VAL A 148 -22.14 -21.11 -25.18
C VAL A 148 -21.17 -19.93 -25.29
N SER A 149 -21.44 -18.99 -26.18
CA SER A 149 -20.58 -17.82 -26.37
C SER A 149 -20.55 -16.93 -25.12
N VAL A 150 -21.69 -16.70 -24.48
CA VAL A 150 -21.78 -15.97 -23.20
C VAL A 150 -20.97 -16.67 -22.11
N LEU A 151 -21.06 -17.99 -21.98
CA LEU A 151 -20.28 -18.77 -21.01
C LEU A 151 -18.77 -18.65 -21.24
N VAL A 152 -18.32 -18.62 -22.49
CA VAL A 152 -16.91 -18.41 -22.82
C VAL A 152 -16.46 -17.02 -22.36
N SER A 153 -17.22 -15.97 -22.68
CA SER A 153 -16.93 -14.59 -22.26
C SER A 153 -16.96 -14.43 -20.73
N GLN A 154 -17.91 -15.07 -20.03
CA GLN A 154 -17.99 -15.09 -18.57
C GLN A 154 -16.74 -15.74 -17.97
N LYS A 155 -16.37 -16.94 -18.44
CA LYS A 155 -15.19 -17.68 -17.96
C LYS A 155 -13.90 -16.88 -18.18
N HIS A 156 -13.78 -16.19 -19.31
CA HIS A 156 -12.65 -15.30 -19.55
C HIS A 156 -12.60 -14.14 -18.55
N LEU A 157 -13.72 -13.44 -18.32
CA LEU A 157 -13.80 -12.36 -17.33
C LEU A 157 -13.46 -12.84 -15.91
N LEU A 158 -13.90 -14.05 -15.54
CA LEU A 158 -13.56 -14.67 -14.25
C LEU A 158 -12.05 -14.97 -14.12
N GLN A 159 -11.39 -15.43 -15.19
CA GLN A 159 -9.97 -15.77 -15.20
C GLN A 159 -9.06 -14.55 -15.06
N ILE A 160 -9.42 -13.44 -15.71
CA ILE A 160 -8.63 -12.20 -15.68
C ILE A 160 -8.86 -11.35 -14.42
N TYR A 161 -9.93 -11.63 -13.65
CA TYR A 161 -10.28 -10.90 -12.43
C TYR A 161 -9.08 -10.77 -11.49
N SER A 162 -8.42 -11.88 -11.18
CA SER A 162 -7.33 -11.88 -10.20
C SER A 162 -6.16 -10.98 -10.63
N THR A 163 -5.74 -11.08 -11.90
CA THR A 163 -4.58 -10.34 -12.41
C THR A 163 -4.89 -8.88 -12.78
N SER A 164 -6.12 -8.58 -13.17
CA SER A 164 -6.49 -7.28 -13.73
C SER A 164 -7.24 -6.38 -12.75
N ILE A 165 -7.77 -6.94 -11.67
CA ILE A 165 -8.61 -6.22 -10.70
C ILE A 165 -8.10 -6.45 -9.28
N GLU A 166 -8.09 -7.69 -8.79
CA GLU A 166 -7.74 -8.03 -7.41
C GLU A 166 -6.30 -7.62 -7.06
N GLN A 167 -5.32 -8.20 -7.76
CA GLN A 167 -3.89 -7.97 -7.48
C GLN A 167 -3.50 -6.49 -7.59
N PRO A 168 -3.91 -5.72 -8.62
CA PRO A 168 -3.61 -4.29 -8.67
C PRO A 168 -4.20 -3.49 -7.50
N LEU A 169 -5.40 -3.85 -7.03
CA LEU A 169 -6.01 -3.19 -5.87
C LEU A 169 -5.29 -3.53 -4.56
N GLU A 170 -4.93 -4.80 -4.36
CA GLU A 170 -4.14 -5.24 -3.19
C GLU A 170 -2.74 -4.62 -3.16
N GLU A 171 -2.09 -4.53 -4.32
CA GLU A 171 -0.79 -3.88 -4.47
C GLU A 171 -0.88 -2.40 -4.11
N TYR A 172 -1.89 -1.71 -4.64
CA TYR A 172 -2.05 -0.30 -4.37
C TYR A 172 -2.44 -0.04 -2.90
N LEU A 173 -3.26 -0.90 -2.28
CA LEU A 173 -3.53 -0.86 -0.84
C LEU A 173 -2.23 -1.00 -0.04
N SER A 174 -1.39 -1.98 -0.38
CA SER A 174 -0.07 -2.15 0.25
C SER A 174 0.80 -0.91 0.08
N TYR A 175 0.74 -0.25 -1.08
CA TYR A 175 1.46 1.00 -1.30
C TYR A 175 0.92 2.16 -0.45
N THR A 176 -0.41 2.25 -0.27
CA THR A 176 -0.98 3.26 0.66
C THR A 176 -0.52 3.04 2.10
N ASP A 177 -0.36 1.79 2.52
CA ASP A 177 0.16 1.48 3.86
C ASP A 177 1.64 1.82 3.99
N ALA A 178 2.45 1.60 2.95
CA ALA A 178 3.83 2.05 2.92
C ALA A 178 3.94 3.59 3.04
N VAL A 179 3.06 4.35 2.40
CA VAL A 179 2.99 5.82 2.56
C VAL A 179 2.63 6.21 4.00
N LYS A 180 1.62 5.56 4.61
CA LYS A 180 1.25 5.80 6.01
C LYS A 180 2.42 5.50 6.96
N GLU A 181 3.14 4.42 6.70
CA GLU A 181 4.30 4.00 7.50
C GLU A 181 5.46 5.00 7.35
N ALA A 182 5.71 5.50 6.14
CA ALA A 182 6.71 6.53 5.88
C ALA A 182 6.40 7.83 6.65
N LEU A 183 5.13 8.27 6.65
CA LEU A 183 4.68 9.41 7.43
C LEU A 183 4.87 9.17 8.95
N ASN A 184 4.58 7.97 9.44
CA ASN A 184 4.80 7.61 10.84
C ASN A 184 6.29 7.63 11.23
N ARG A 185 7.18 7.12 10.37
CA ARG A 185 8.63 7.19 10.59
C ARG A 185 9.12 8.64 10.66
N ARG A 186 8.61 9.49 9.78
CA ARG A 186 8.91 10.93 9.79
C ARG A 186 8.45 11.58 11.09
N ASP A 187 7.25 11.25 11.59
CA ASP A 187 6.75 11.77 12.87
C ASP A 187 7.60 11.30 14.06
N ALA A 188 8.17 10.09 14.01
CA ALA A 188 9.13 9.62 15.02
C ALA A 188 10.40 10.47 15.05
N ILE A 189 10.90 10.86 13.87
CA ILE A 189 12.07 11.75 13.76
C ILE A 189 11.74 13.13 14.34
N GLN A 190 10.57 13.68 14.04
CA GLN A 190 10.11 14.94 14.65
C GLN A 190 10.03 14.84 16.17
N TYR A 191 9.44 13.77 16.69
CA TYR A 191 9.34 13.55 18.13
C TYR A 191 10.71 13.49 18.81
N ASN A 192 11.70 12.82 18.20
CA ASN A 192 13.05 12.75 18.73
C ASN A 192 13.70 14.13 18.82
N TYR A 193 13.53 14.96 17.79
CA TYR A 193 13.98 16.36 17.80
C TYR A 193 13.29 17.16 18.92
N GLU A 194 11.96 17.16 18.98
CA GLU A 194 11.18 17.90 19.98
C GLU A 194 11.53 17.46 21.41
N SER A 195 11.62 16.15 21.65
CA SER A 195 12.01 15.59 22.95
C SER A 195 13.41 16.05 23.37
N SER A 196 14.39 15.96 22.47
CA SER A 196 15.76 16.42 22.76
C SER A 196 15.82 17.93 23.02
N ARG A 197 15.05 18.72 22.27
CA ARG A 197 14.96 20.18 22.43
C ARG A 197 14.32 20.55 23.77
N ASP A 198 13.22 19.91 24.12
CA ASP A 198 12.47 20.18 25.35
C ASP A 198 13.27 19.74 26.59
N GLU A 199 13.98 18.60 26.52
CA GLU A 199 14.90 18.17 27.58
C GLU A 199 16.03 19.18 27.79
N THR A 200 16.65 19.64 26.69
CA THR A 200 17.74 20.63 26.73
C THR A 200 17.26 21.95 27.32
N THR A 201 16.07 22.41 26.89
CA THR A 201 15.44 23.62 27.41
C THR A 201 15.14 23.50 28.90
N ARG A 202 14.61 22.35 29.35
CA ARG A 202 14.35 22.08 30.77
C ARG A 202 15.64 22.13 31.60
N LYS A 203 16.73 21.52 31.13
CA LYS A 203 18.03 21.55 31.82
C LYS A 203 18.64 22.96 31.85
N ARG A 204 18.41 23.76 30.82
CA ARG A 204 18.83 25.17 30.78
C ARG A 204 18.09 26.00 31.84
N ILE A 205 16.76 25.84 31.94
CA ILE A 205 15.95 26.48 32.99
C ILE A 205 16.39 26.00 34.39
N GLU A 206 16.65 24.71 34.58
CA GLU A 206 17.16 24.17 35.85
C GLU A 206 18.49 24.83 36.24
N LYS A 207 19.42 24.98 35.29
CA LYS A 207 20.70 25.66 35.50
C LYS A 207 20.48 27.12 35.93
N GLU A 208 19.65 27.87 35.20
CA GLU A 208 19.35 29.28 35.51
C GLU A 208 18.76 29.44 36.91
N GLN A 209 17.83 28.56 37.31
CA GLN A 209 17.24 28.56 38.65
C GLN A 209 18.29 28.28 39.74
N LEU A 210 19.19 27.33 39.51
CA LEU A 210 20.28 27.02 40.44
C LEU A 210 21.29 28.17 40.56
N GLU A 211 21.58 28.88 39.46
CA GLU A 211 22.45 30.06 39.44
C GLU A 211 21.81 31.24 40.21
N ILE A 212 20.50 31.44 40.09
CA ILE A 212 19.75 32.43 40.88
C ILE A 212 19.82 32.07 42.38
N LEU A 213 19.62 30.80 42.74
CA LEU A 213 19.67 30.32 44.12
C LEU A 213 21.08 30.39 44.75
N ASP A 214 22.16 30.27 43.97
CA ASP A 214 23.54 30.45 44.48
C ASP A 214 23.82 31.94 44.82
N ASN A 215 23.13 32.88 44.17
CA ASN A 215 23.30 34.32 44.39
C ASN A 215 22.52 34.86 45.62
N THR A 216 21.58 34.11 46.20
CA THR A 216 20.81 34.53 47.38
C THR A 216 21.52 34.16 48.69
N ASN A 217 21.66 35.11 49.64
CA ASN A 217 22.36 34.89 50.91
C ASN A 217 21.40 34.53 52.07
N GLY A 218 21.46 33.28 52.55
CA GLY A 218 20.72 32.80 53.73
C GLY A 218 21.55 31.87 54.64
N PHE A 219 21.37 31.93 55.96
CA PHE A 219 22.28 31.33 56.96
C PHE A 219 22.27 29.78 57.03
N GLY A 220 21.37 29.10 56.32
CA GLY A 220 21.33 27.63 56.15
C GLY A 220 21.91 27.10 54.83
N PHE A 221 22.41 27.98 53.95
CA PHE A 221 22.73 27.66 52.55
C PHE A 221 24.13 27.08 52.29
N LYS A 222 25.07 27.05 53.25
CA LYS A 222 26.49 26.75 52.94
C LYS A 222 26.75 25.34 52.40
N LEU A 223 26.07 24.32 52.94
CA LEU A 223 26.19 22.94 52.42
C LEU A 223 25.49 22.79 51.07
N TRP A 224 24.35 23.47 50.90
CA TRP A 224 23.55 23.45 49.67
C TRP A 224 24.21 24.20 48.51
N LYS A 225 25.03 25.23 48.81
CA LYS A 225 25.84 25.95 47.81
C LYS A 225 26.90 25.08 47.14
N ALA A 226 27.60 24.22 47.89
CA ALA A 226 28.61 23.34 47.32
C ALA A 226 27.97 22.34 46.33
N THR A 227 26.87 21.70 46.74
CA THR A 227 26.13 20.75 45.88
C THR A 227 25.51 21.42 44.65
N ASN A 228 25.02 22.66 44.78
CA ASN A 228 24.46 23.40 43.66
C ASN A 228 25.54 23.80 42.65
N ARG A 229 26.73 24.20 43.11
CA ARG A 229 27.87 24.54 42.22
C ARG A 229 28.35 23.35 41.41
N ASP A 230 28.44 22.17 42.01
CA ASP A 230 28.82 20.96 41.27
C ASP A 230 27.76 20.57 40.24
N ARG A 231 26.47 20.72 40.57
CA ARG A 231 25.36 20.49 39.65
C ARG A 231 25.32 21.51 38.51
N ILE A 232 25.56 22.79 38.79
CA ILE A 232 25.70 23.85 37.77
C ILE A 232 26.86 23.53 36.83
N LYS A 233 28.04 23.15 37.35
CA LYS A 233 29.18 22.75 36.51
C LYS A 233 28.86 21.56 35.61
N LYS A 234 28.17 20.56 36.15
CA LYS A 234 27.73 19.40 35.36
C LYS A 234 26.76 19.82 34.27
N LEU A 235 25.74 20.63 34.58
CA LEU A 235 24.82 21.17 33.58
C LEU A 235 25.54 22.03 32.54
N GLN A 236 26.55 22.81 32.93
CA GLN A 236 27.39 23.59 32.00
C GLN A 236 28.20 22.71 31.04
N GLN A 237 28.62 21.51 31.46
CA GLN A 237 29.31 20.53 30.60
C GLN A 237 28.35 19.73 29.72
N ASP A 238 27.18 19.37 30.26
CA ASP A 238 26.17 18.56 29.56
C ASP A 238 25.43 19.38 28.48
N LEU A 239 25.18 20.67 28.71
CA LEU A 239 24.40 21.51 27.80
C LEU A 239 24.96 21.57 26.37
N PRO A 240 26.27 21.80 26.12
CA PRO A 240 26.83 21.77 24.76
C PRO A 240 26.65 20.41 24.06
N ILE A 241 26.72 19.31 24.80
CA ILE A 241 26.51 17.96 24.24
C ILE A 241 25.04 17.79 23.82
N LEU A 242 24.13 18.25 24.68
CA LEU A 242 22.70 18.20 24.39
C LEU A 242 22.32 19.12 23.23
N ASP A 243 22.90 20.32 23.15
CA ASP A 243 22.72 21.23 22.02
C ASP A 243 23.18 20.55 20.72
N GLY A 244 24.32 19.84 20.73
CA GLY A 244 24.77 19.03 19.58
C GLY A 244 23.81 17.90 19.19
N ILE A 245 23.18 17.22 20.17
CA ILE A 245 22.16 16.20 19.90
C ILE A 245 20.89 16.82 19.28
N VAL A 246 20.49 18.01 19.76
CA VAL A 246 19.36 18.76 19.21
C VAL A 246 19.63 19.16 17.77
N GLU A 247 20.83 19.67 17.47
CA GLU A 247 21.26 20.00 16.10
C GLU A 247 21.25 18.77 15.20
N GLU A 248 21.82 17.65 15.64
CA GLU A 248 21.80 16.40 14.85
C GLU A 248 20.38 15.90 14.57
N ASN A 249 19.49 15.96 15.55
CA ASN A 249 18.09 15.56 15.38
C ASN A 249 17.32 16.55 14.49
N HIS A 250 17.66 17.84 14.54
CA HIS A 250 17.10 18.86 13.67
C HIS A 250 17.49 18.59 12.20
N ASP A 251 18.77 18.33 11.94
CA ASP A 251 19.27 18.01 10.59
C ASP A 251 18.57 16.76 10.03
N LYS A 252 18.40 15.71 10.86
CA LYS A 252 17.64 14.51 10.47
C LYS A 252 16.19 14.83 10.13
N LEU A 253 15.54 15.72 10.88
CA LEU A 253 14.17 16.14 10.63
C LEU A 253 14.07 16.90 9.30
N GLU A 254 14.98 17.83 9.03
CA GLU A 254 15.01 18.59 7.77
C GLU A 254 15.21 17.67 6.56
N ILE A 255 16.17 16.73 6.64
CA ILE A 255 16.39 15.72 5.59
C ILE A 255 15.14 14.86 5.39
N ALA A 256 14.51 14.40 6.47
CA ALA A 256 13.30 13.58 6.40
C ALA A 256 12.12 14.36 5.80
N ASN A 257 11.96 15.63 6.15
CA ASN A 257 10.91 16.49 5.62
C ASN A 257 11.09 16.72 4.12
N GLU A 258 12.30 17.07 3.68
CA GLU A 258 12.56 17.33 2.27
C GLU A 258 12.44 16.06 1.42
N GLY A 259 12.98 14.93 1.92
CA GLY A 259 12.79 13.63 1.27
C GLY A 259 11.32 13.25 1.16
N MET A 260 10.54 13.43 2.24
CA MET A 260 9.11 13.16 2.24
C MET A 260 8.36 14.04 1.24
N ARG A 261 8.64 15.35 1.18
CA ARG A 261 7.99 16.23 0.20
C ARG A 261 8.25 15.79 -1.23
N ALA A 262 9.51 15.48 -1.57
CA ALA A 262 9.87 15.01 -2.89
C ALA A 262 9.18 13.69 -3.26
N ASP A 263 9.11 12.74 -2.31
CA ASP A 263 8.44 11.46 -2.53
C ASP A 263 6.93 11.61 -2.65
N LEU A 264 6.30 12.50 -1.88
CA LEU A 264 4.87 12.75 -1.94
C LEU A 264 4.45 13.44 -3.24
N GLU A 265 5.26 14.38 -3.74
CA GLU A 265 5.00 15.03 -5.03
C GLU A 265 5.06 14.00 -6.17
N ARG A 266 6.08 13.14 -6.18
CA ARG A 266 6.17 12.04 -7.15
C ARG A 266 4.96 11.10 -7.04
N TRP A 267 4.63 10.67 -5.81
CA TRP A 267 3.50 9.80 -5.54
C TRP A 267 2.17 10.40 -6.02
N HIS A 268 1.98 11.71 -5.87
CA HIS A 268 0.77 12.39 -6.33
C HIS A 268 0.54 12.23 -7.84
N VAL A 269 1.61 12.29 -8.64
CA VAL A 269 1.56 12.09 -10.08
C VAL A 269 1.38 10.62 -10.44
N GLU A 270 2.20 9.73 -9.87
CA GLU A 270 2.18 8.29 -10.12
C GLU A 270 0.81 7.68 -9.77
N ARG A 271 0.28 7.99 -8.59
CA ARG A 271 -1.05 7.55 -8.12
C ARG A 271 -2.14 7.79 -9.14
N LYS A 272 -2.20 8.99 -9.71
CA LYS A 272 -3.27 9.38 -10.64
C LYS A 272 -3.22 8.52 -11.88
N SER A 273 -2.02 8.25 -12.39
CA SER A 273 -1.81 7.38 -13.54
C SER A 273 -2.18 5.93 -13.22
N GLU A 274 -1.69 5.40 -12.10
CA GLU A 274 -1.89 4.01 -11.69
C GLU A 274 -3.37 3.70 -11.41
N ILE A 275 -4.06 4.53 -10.62
CA ILE A 275 -5.50 4.34 -10.35
C ILE A 275 -6.30 4.43 -11.65
N LYS A 276 -5.96 5.38 -12.53
CA LYS A 276 -6.61 5.50 -13.84
C LYS A 276 -6.42 4.22 -14.65
N GLU A 277 -5.22 3.65 -14.67
CA GLU A 277 -4.92 2.42 -15.39
C GLU A 277 -5.74 1.24 -14.85
N ILE A 278 -5.80 1.07 -13.53
CA ILE A 278 -6.60 0.02 -12.88
C ILE A 278 -8.08 0.14 -13.30
N LEU A 279 -8.67 1.32 -13.14
CA LEU A 279 -10.08 1.57 -13.49
C LEU A 279 -10.34 1.41 -15.00
N THR A 280 -9.39 1.81 -15.84
CA THR A 280 -9.50 1.66 -17.29
C THR A 280 -9.47 0.18 -17.69
N LYS A 281 -8.60 -0.63 -17.09
CA LYS A 281 -8.56 -2.09 -17.33
C LYS A 281 -9.86 -2.74 -16.90
N ILE A 282 -10.38 -2.42 -15.71
CA ILE A 282 -11.68 -2.91 -15.24
C ILE A 282 -12.77 -2.59 -16.27
N ALA A 283 -12.88 -1.32 -16.67
CA ALA A 283 -13.89 -0.88 -17.64
C ALA A 283 -13.73 -1.58 -19.00
N HIS A 284 -12.51 -1.69 -19.50
CA HIS A 284 -12.21 -2.33 -20.79
C HIS A 284 -12.70 -3.77 -20.84
N TYR A 285 -12.36 -4.58 -19.83
CA TYR A 285 -12.76 -5.98 -19.80
C TYR A 285 -14.27 -6.18 -19.61
N HIS A 286 -14.93 -5.27 -18.88
CA HIS A 286 -16.39 -5.29 -18.77
C HIS A 286 -17.06 -4.93 -20.10
N VAL A 287 -16.57 -3.89 -20.79
CA VAL A 287 -17.07 -3.51 -22.12
C VAL A 287 -16.92 -4.65 -23.11
N LEU A 288 -15.74 -5.28 -23.15
CA LEU A 288 -15.49 -6.43 -24.03
C LEU A 288 -16.48 -7.57 -23.74
N TYR A 289 -16.65 -7.92 -22.47
CA TYR A 289 -17.63 -8.94 -22.04
C TYR A 289 -19.05 -8.63 -22.54
N TYR A 290 -19.55 -7.41 -22.30
CA TYR A 290 -20.91 -7.05 -22.71
C TYR A 290 -21.07 -6.97 -24.23
N GLN A 291 -20.03 -6.55 -24.97
CA GLN A 291 -20.03 -6.55 -26.43
C GLN A 291 -20.10 -7.97 -27.00
N GLU A 292 -19.33 -8.91 -26.47
CA GLU A 292 -19.36 -10.31 -26.89
C GLU A 292 -20.71 -10.95 -26.57
N CYS A 293 -21.29 -10.68 -25.40
CA CYS A 293 -22.63 -11.14 -25.07
C CYS A 293 -23.69 -10.57 -26.02
N LEU A 294 -23.64 -9.28 -26.32
CA LEU A 294 -24.58 -8.63 -27.24
C LEU A 294 -24.51 -9.27 -28.62
N GLN A 295 -23.30 -9.42 -29.18
CA GLN A 295 -23.10 -10.04 -30.49
C GLN A 295 -23.60 -11.49 -30.53
N ALA A 296 -23.44 -12.24 -29.44
CA ALA A 296 -23.96 -13.61 -29.34
C ALA A 296 -25.49 -13.64 -29.44
N TRP A 297 -26.17 -12.75 -28.71
CA TRP A 297 -27.63 -12.67 -28.73
C TRP A 297 -28.19 -12.09 -30.03
N GLU A 298 -27.51 -11.14 -30.66
CA GLU A 298 -27.88 -10.62 -31.99
C GLU A 298 -27.87 -11.72 -33.05
N LYS A 299 -26.83 -12.57 -33.05
CA LYS A 299 -26.76 -13.74 -33.95
C LYS A 299 -27.89 -14.73 -33.70
N ALA A 300 -28.19 -15.03 -32.44
CA ALA A 300 -29.32 -15.91 -32.11
C ALA A 300 -30.66 -15.30 -32.56
N LEU A 301 -30.84 -13.99 -32.42
CA LEU A 301 -32.05 -13.30 -32.86
C LEU A 301 -32.22 -13.37 -34.38
N GLU A 302 -31.14 -13.27 -35.15
CA GLU A 302 -31.18 -13.45 -36.61
C GLU A 302 -31.62 -14.86 -36.99
N VAL A 303 -31.08 -15.89 -36.32
CA VAL A 303 -31.48 -17.30 -36.53
C VAL A 303 -32.98 -17.47 -36.29
N VAL A 304 -33.50 -16.96 -35.17
CA VAL A 304 -34.94 -17.06 -34.82
C VAL A 304 -35.82 -16.29 -35.81
N LYS A 305 -35.40 -15.10 -36.26
CA LYS A 305 -36.16 -14.30 -37.21
C LYS A 305 -36.25 -14.93 -38.60
N ASN A 306 -35.22 -15.65 -39.03
CA ASN A 306 -35.20 -16.27 -40.35
C ASN A 306 -36.13 -17.48 -40.43
N VAL A 307 -36.29 -18.26 -39.35
CA VAL A 307 -37.29 -19.35 -39.31
C VAL A 307 -38.72 -18.85 -39.49
N ASN A 308 -39.06 -17.72 -38.85
CA ASN A 308 -40.39 -17.11 -38.99
C ASN A 308 -40.69 -16.53 -40.40
N LYS A 309 -39.69 -16.44 -41.29
CA LYS A 309 -39.89 -15.99 -42.68
C LYS A 309 -40.11 -17.15 -43.65
N ASP A 310 -39.62 -18.32 -43.31
CA ASP A 310 -39.68 -19.53 -44.15
C ASP A 310 -40.82 -20.49 -43.74
N SER A 311 -41.60 -20.13 -42.70
CA SER A 311 -42.83 -20.81 -42.25
C SER A 311 -44.08 -20.01 -42.60
#